data_AF-A0AAE5HEW3-F1
#
_entry.id   AF-A0AAE5HEW3-F1
#
_cell.length_a   1.000
_cell.length_b   1.000
_cell.length_c   1.000
_cell.angle_alpha   90.00
_cell.angle_beta   90.00
_cell.angle_gamma   90.00
#
_symmetry.space_group_name_H-M   'P 1'
#
loop_
_entity.id
_entity.type
_entity.pdbx_description
1 polymer ?
#
loop_
_entity_poly.entity_id
_entity_poly.type
_entity_poly.pdbx_seq_one_letter_code
_entity_poly.pdbx_strand_id
1 'polypeptide(L)'
;MSVTLDSIEPNQFDAFLSTLSSEDVIAFDDLYVRYEAKTDTYEFETNEITASRLSESELHEQARQASDYLTNWWFWSEVVGNEVPHLFAFLRFLEDGDEHPVVDRYAALADGMTKAWGQLQITTTLAQDGARQYEIRHVDDHDSSASTLDAYSDPLSARDIGTFDGKGRYRPLRTAPSLPTGWVFTELSARDAYETVDTFYPATIANWYREHQGTLDIDHWRDTAERQTGIYGIIDELAYDAVEHVAATCCTDSQCLKRREWQYDEETPLHAEGGDGIFPCREPCSLVVAAARKWTTLEREETETYAFELTPSEKEQIEDIIHAVADDETDDIREADVYEGANRYRARFLREKRMDEHGHLIEADAGHGHSDHSGHSDHEQDTHEE
;
A
#
# COMPACT_ATOMS: atom_id res chain seq x y z
N MET A 1 22.90 -18.14 -18.50
CA MET A 1 23.57 -19.47 -18.45
C MET A 1 22.58 -20.34 -17.71
N SER A 2 22.03 -21.38 -18.34
CA SER A 2 21.04 -22.26 -17.71
C SER A 2 21.62 -22.78 -16.39
N VAL A 3 20.98 -22.48 -15.27
CA VAL A 3 21.24 -23.20 -14.03
C VAL A 3 20.72 -24.61 -14.27
N THR A 4 21.61 -25.56 -14.52
CA THR A 4 21.27 -26.96 -14.43
C THR A 4 20.98 -27.25 -12.96
N LEU A 5 19.70 -27.39 -12.60
CA LEU A 5 19.30 -27.95 -11.30
C LEU A 5 19.94 -29.34 -11.17
N ASP A 6 20.78 -29.52 -10.16
CA ASP A 6 21.68 -30.68 -10.09
C ASP A 6 20.97 -31.98 -9.68
N SER A 7 19.76 -31.92 -9.11
CA SER A 7 18.91 -33.10 -8.91
C SER A 7 17.53 -32.75 -8.38
N ILE A 8 16.54 -33.59 -8.72
CA ILE A 8 15.29 -33.73 -7.97
C ILE A 8 15.61 -34.41 -6.63
N GLU A 9 15.07 -33.88 -5.53
CA GLU A 9 15.20 -34.50 -4.21
C GLU A 9 14.33 -35.77 -4.11
N PRO A 10 14.77 -36.83 -3.39
CA PRO A 10 14.04 -38.10 -3.34
C PRO A 10 12.57 -37.98 -2.90
N ASN A 11 12.29 -37.10 -1.93
CA ASN A 11 10.93 -36.85 -1.45
C ASN A 11 10.02 -36.23 -2.53
N GLN A 12 10.55 -35.41 -3.42
CA GLN A 12 9.80 -34.80 -4.52
C GLN A 12 9.34 -35.89 -5.50
N PHE A 13 10.24 -36.82 -5.86
CA PHE A 13 9.90 -37.92 -6.77
C PHE A 13 8.98 -38.95 -6.11
N ASP A 14 9.18 -39.26 -4.83
CA ASP A 14 8.31 -40.19 -4.09
C ASP A 14 6.87 -39.69 -4.03
N ALA A 15 6.67 -38.40 -3.78
CA ALA A 15 5.33 -37.81 -3.79
C ALA A 15 4.72 -37.77 -5.19
N PHE A 16 5.53 -37.49 -6.21
CA PHE A 16 5.09 -37.56 -7.60
C PHE A 16 4.54 -38.94 -7.96
N LEU A 17 5.24 -40.01 -7.57
CA LEU A 17 4.75 -41.39 -7.74
C LEU A 17 3.50 -41.67 -6.90
N SER A 18 3.43 -41.16 -5.67
CA SER A 18 2.26 -41.31 -4.81
C SER A 18 1.02 -40.68 -5.45
N THR A 19 1.13 -39.47 -6.00
CA THR A 19 0.04 -38.75 -6.67
C THR A 19 -0.40 -39.46 -7.95
N LEU A 20 0.53 -39.95 -8.77
CA LEU A 20 0.20 -40.76 -9.95
C LEU A 20 -0.52 -42.06 -9.58
N SER A 21 -0.18 -42.66 -8.44
CA SER A 21 -0.84 -43.87 -7.96
C SER A 21 -2.27 -43.63 -7.47
N SER A 22 -2.60 -42.39 -7.07
CA SER A 22 -3.94 -42.03 -6.58
C SER A 22 -4.83 -41.40 -7.64
N GLU A 23 -4.27 -40.59 -8.56
CA GLU A 23 -5.03 -39.77 -9.51
C GLU A 23 -4.92 -40.26 -10.96
N ASP A 24 -4.06 -41.26 -11.23
CA ASP A 24 -3.69 -41.78 -12.55
C ASP A 24 -3.05 -40.76 -13.51
N VAL A 25 -3.25 -39.45 -13.30
CA VAL A 25 -2.76 -38.37 -14.17
C VAL A 25 -2.30 -37.19 -13.33
N ILE A 26 -1.16 -36.62 -13.71
CA ILE A 26 -0.71 -35.29 -13.29
C ILE A 26 -0.69 -34.41 -14.55
N ALA A 27 -1.38 -33.27 -14.50
CA ALA A 27 -1.40 -32.27 -15.56
C ALA A 27 -1.22 -30.87 -14.96
N PHE A 28 -0.07 -30.23 -15.17
CA PHE A 28 0.24 -28.93 -14.57
C PHE A 28 1.34 -28.19 -15.35
N ASP A 29 1.10 -26.93 -15.75
CA ASP A 29 2.07 -26.08 -16.49
C ASP A 29 2.88 -26.86 -17.55
N ASP A 30 2.19 -27.43 -18.53
CA ASP A 30 2.74 -28.25 -19.61
C ASP A 30 3.41 -29.58 -19.21
N LEU A 31 3.46 -29.93 -17.92
CA LEU A 31 3.77 -31.29 -17.49
C LEU A 31 2.51 -32.15 -17.61
N TYR A 32 2.60 -33.24 -18.36
CA TYR A 32 1.57 -34.27 -18.41
C TYR A 32 2.19 -35.65 -18.17
N VAL A 33 1.76 -36.31 -17.10
CA VAL A 33 2.21 -37.66 -16.79
C VAL A 33 1.03 -38.53 -16.44
N ARG A 34 0.96 -39.72 -17.03
CA ARG A 34 -0.15 -40.67 -16.83
C ARG A 34 0.38 -42.04 -16.47
N TYR A 35 -0.22 -42.65 -15.46
CA TYR A 35 -0.02 -44.05 -15.10
C TYR A 35 -1.07 -44.94 -15.82
N GLU A 36 -0.61 -46.00 -16.47
CA GLU A 36 -1.47 -47.01 -17.11
C GLU A 36 -1.40 -48.33 -16.33
N ALA A 37 -2.38 -48.55 -15.46
CA ALA A 37 -2.44 -49.71 -14.59
C ALA A 37 -2.48 -51.07 -15.33
N LYS A 38 -2.97 -51.12 -16.58
CA LYS A 38 -3.04 -52.39 -17.34
C LYS A 38 -1.70 -52.88 -17.82
N THR A 39 -0.81 -51.96 -18.15
CA THR A 39 0.54 -52.27 -18.65
C THR A 39 1.60 -52.03 -17.59
N ASP A 40 1.24 -51.41 -16.47
CA ASP A 40 2.14 -51.01 -15.39
C ASP A 40 3.26 -50.10 -15.93
N THR A 41 2.85 -49.07 -16.67
CA THR A 41 3.78 -48.15 -17.36
C THR A 41 3.30 -46.72 -17.29
N TYR A 42 4.23 -45.79 -17.51
CA TYR A 42 3.96 -44.35 -17.51
C TYR A 42 4.07 -43.75 -18.92
N GLU A 43 3.28 -42.70 -19.16
CA GLU A 43 3.43 -41.76 -20.27
C GLU A 43 3.89 -40.42 -19.68
N PHE A 44 4.88 -39.80 -20.31
CA PHE A 44 5.49 -38.54 -19.86
C PHE A 44 5.57 -37.59 -21.04
N GLU A 45 5.01 -36.40 -20.88
CA GLU A 45 4.98 -35.37 -21.89
C GLU A 45 5.25 -34.00 -21.25
N THR A 46 6.15 -33.25 -21.88
CA THR A 46 6.37 -31.82 -21.70
C THR A 46 6.44 -31.18 -23.08
N ASN A 47 6.66 -29.86 -23.15
CA ASN A 47 6.88 -29.18 -24.42
C ASN A 47 8.14 -29.67 -25.17
N GLU A 48 9.10 -30.27 -24.46
CA GLU A 48 10.39 -30.68 -25.01
C GLU A 48 10.55 -32.21 -25.12
N ILE A 49 9.86 -32.96 -24.26
CA ILE A 49 10.03 -34.40 -24.11
C ILE A 49 8.69 -35.10 -24.30
N THR A 50 8.66 -36.13 -25.12
CA THR A 50 7.50 -37.05 -25.20
C THR A 50 8.00 -38.48 -25.14
N ALA A 51 7.53 -39.23 -24.16
CA ALA A 51 7.94 -40.59 -23.90
C ALA A 51 6.75 -41.43 -23.41
N SER A 52 6.71 -42.71 -23.79
CA SER A 52 5.57 -43.59 -23.48
C SER A 52 6.04 -44.99 -23.14
N ARG A 53 5.19 -45.72 -22.40
CA ARG A 53 5.46 -47.08 -21.90
C ARG A 53 6.73 -47.17 -21.04
N LEU A 54 6.98 -46.14 -20.24
CA LEU A 54 8.12 -46.07 -19.34
C LEU A 54 7.91 -46.98 -18.15
N SER A 55 8.97 -47.68 -17.72
CA SER A 55 9.08 -48.21 -16.36
C SER A 55 9.27 -47.07 -15.34
N GLU A 56 9.07 -47.35 -14.06
CA GLU A 56 9.31 -46.36 -12.98
C GLU A 56 10.75 -45.81 -13.01
N SER A 57 11.75 -46.65 -13.28
CA SER A 57 13.15 -46.21 -13.39
C SER A 57 13.40 -45.30 -14.60
N GLU A 58 12.71 -45.55 -15.71
CA GLU A 58 12.80 -44.70 -16.91
C GLU A 58 12.03 -43.39 -16.70
N LEU A 59 10.90 -43.43 -15.98
CA LEU A 59 10.18 -42.24 -15.55
C LEU A 59 11.07 -41.37 -14.65
N HIS A 60 11.79 -41.96 -13.70
CA HIS A 60 12.71 -41.22 -12.84
C HIS A 60 13.83 -40.54 -13.64
N GLU A 61 14.33 -41.20 -14.69
CA GLU A 61 15.32 -40.59 -15.59
C GLU A 61 14.72 -39.44 -16.42
N GLN A 62 13.49 -39.59 -16.93
CA GLN A 62 12.79 -38.49 -17.62
C GLN A 62 12.51 -37.31 -16.69
N ALA A 63 12.06 -37.58 -15.47
CA ALA A 63 11.85 -36.55 -14.45
C ALA A 63 13.16 -35.79 -14.16
N ARG A 64 14.30 -36.49 -14.03
CA ARG A 64 15.61 -35.85 -13.84
C ARG A 64 16.04 -34.97 -15.02
N GLN A 65 15.68 -35.34 -16.25
CA GLN A 65 15.94 -34.51 -17.43
C GLN A 65 15.00 -33.29 -17.50
N ALA A 66 13.80 -33.39 -16.93
CA ALA A 66 12.80 -32.33 -16.85
C ALA A 66 12.61 -31.81 -15.41
N SER A 67 13.70 -31.60 -14.68
CA SER A 67 13.67 -31.24 -13.26
C SER A 67 12.91 -29.94 -12.99
N ASP A 68 12.95 -28.98 -13.92
CA ASP A 68 12.20 -27.73 -13.83
C ASP A 68 10.68 -28.00 -13.70
N TYR A 69 10.14 -28.88 -14.54
CA TYR A 69 8.72 -29.25 -14.51
C TYR A 69 8.33 -29.98 -13.24
N LEU A 70 9.16 -30.94 -12.79
CA LEU A 70 8.84 -31.71 -11.59
C LEU A 70 8.91 -30.85 -10.33
N THR A 71 9.97 -30.08 -10.16
CA THR A 71 10.12 -29.18 -9.01
C THR A 71 9.06 -28.09 -9.03
N ASN A 72 8.59 -27.67 -10.21
CA ASN A 72 7.50 -26.71 -10.36
C ASN A 72 6.19 -27.31 -9.88
N TRP A 73 5.83 -28.50 -10.38
CA TRP A 73 4.67 -29.24 -9.91
C TRP A 73 4.72 -29.41 -8.39
N TRP A 74 5.82 -29.93 -7.85
CA TRP A 74 6.01 -30.15 -6.42
C TRP A 74 5.80 -28.86 -5.60
N PHE A 75 6.39 -27.74 -6.03
CA PHE A 75 6.22 -26.47 -5.35
C PHE A 75 4.74 -26.05 -5.28
N TRP A 76 4.03 -26.13 -6.39
CA TRP A 76 2.64 -25.69 -6.45
C TRP A 76 1.67 -26.66 -5.78
N SER A 77 1.88 -27.97 -5.90
CA SER A 77 0.97 -28.98 -5.34
C SER A 77 1.23 -29.28 -3.87
N GLU A 78 2.49 -29.36 -3.45
CA GLU A 78 2.88 -29.84 -2.11
C GLU A 78 3.36 -28.73 -1.18
N VAL A 79 4.09 -27.73 -1.69
CA VAL A 79 4.61 -26.63 -0.85
C VAL A 79 3.57 -25.52 -0.66
N VAL A 80 2.96 -25.05 -1.75
CA VAL A 80 1.92 -24.02 -1.72
C VAL A 80 0.55 -24.65 -1.48
N GLY A 81 0.24 -25.73 -2.20
CA GLY A 81 -1.06 -26.38 -2.16
C GLY A 81 -2.20 -25.49 -2.67
N ASN A 82 -3.44 -25.92 -2.42
CA ASN A 82 -4.66 -25.27 -2.92
C ASN A 82 -5.59 -24.72 -1.83
N GLU A 83 -5.19 -24.81 -0.55
CA GLU A 83 -6.04 -24.38 0.58
C GLU A 83 -6.25 -22.86 0.62
N VAL A 84 -5.28 -22.09 0.11
CA VAL A 84 -5.26 -20.63 0.17
C VAL A 84 -5.12 -20.06 -1.25
N PRO A 85 -6.23 -19.89 -2.01
CA PRO A 85 -6.17 -19.52 -3.43
C PRO A 85 -5.48 -18.18 -3.71
N HIS A 86 -5.62 -17.22 -2.81
CA HIS A 86 -4.98 -15.90 -2.94
C HIS A 86 -3.47 -15.96 -2.70
N LEU A 87 -2.97 -16.90 -1.88
CA LEU A 87 -1.54 -17.18 -1.76
C LEU A 87 -1.00 -17.71 -3.09
N PHE A 88 -1.67 -18.72 -3.66
CA PHE A 88 -1.29 -19.28 -4.96
C PHE A 88 -1.22 -18.19 -6.03
N ALA A 89 -2.28 -17.40 -6.18
CA ALA A 89 -2.33 -16.33 -7.18
C ALA A 89 -1.26 -15.25 -6.96
N PHE A 90 -0.99 -14.89 -5.70
CA PHE A 90 0.04 -13.91 -5.37
C PHE A 90 1.44 -14.40 -5.73
N LEU A 91 1.77 -15.64 -5.40
CA LEU A 91 3.06 -16.21 -5.77
C LEU A 91 3.18 -16.35 -7.30
N ARG A 92 2.10 -16.70 -8.01
CA ARG A 92 2.09 -16.72 -9.48
C ARG A 92 2.38 -15.35 -10.06
N PHE A 93 1.80 -14.29 -9.47
CA PHE A 93 2.09 -12.91 -9.83
C PHE A 93 3.56 -12.54 -9.59
N LEU A 94 4.18 -12.99 -8.50
CA LEU A 94 5.60 -12.74 -8.23
C LEU A 94 6.55 -13.37 -9.26
N GLU A 95 6.17 -14.51 -9.85
CA GLU A 95 6.96 -15.23 -10.86
C GLU A 95 6.54 -14.92 -12.32
N ASP A 96 5.62 -13.98 -12.56
CA ASP A 96 4.96 -13.79 -13.87
C ASP A 96 4.50 -15.13 -14.49
N GLY A 97 3.91 -15.98 -13.65
CA GLY A 97 3.65 -17.39 -13.94
C GLY A 97 2.68 -17.65 -15.09
N ASP A 98 1.85 -16.65 -15.44
CA ASP A 98 0.90 -16.74 -16.55
C ASP A 98 1.50 -16.25 -17.88
N GLU A 99 2.63 -15.54 -17.83
CA GLU A 99 3.32 -15.01 -19.02
C GLU A 99 4.52 -15.89 -19.42
N HIS A 100 5.17 -16.53 -18.45
CA HIS A 100 6.37 -17.34 -18.67
C HIS A 100 6.07 -18.84 -18.53
N PRO A 101 6.29 -19.64 -19.59
CA PRO A 101 6.35 -21.09 -19.50
C PRO A 101 7.43 -21.54 -18.49
N VAL A 102 7.32 -22.77 -17.97
CA VAL A 102 8.15 -23.25 -16.85
C VAL A 102 9.65 -23.02 -17.08
N VAL A 103 10.19 -23.42 -18.24
CA VAL A 103 11.63 -23.32 -18.54
C VAL A 103 12.10 -21.86 -18.56
N ASP A 104 11.35 -20.97 -19.22
CA ASP A 104 11.68 -19.54 -19.29
C ASP A 104 11.57 -18.88 -17.91
N ARG A 105 10.55 -19.27 -17.14
CA ARG A 105 10.34 -18.80 -15.76
C ARG A 105 11.48 -19.22 -14.84
N TYR A 106 11.90 -20.48 -14.92
CA TYR A 106 13.03 -21.00 -14.14
C TYR A 106 14.34 -20.29 -14.49
N ALA A 107 14.57 -20.01 -15.77
CA ALA A 107 15.72 -19.21 -16.19
C ALA A 107 15.67 -17.79 -15.61
N ALA A 108 14.51 -17.14 -15.59
CA ALA A 108 14.34 -15.81 -15.01
C ALA A 108 14.52 -15.83 -13.46
N LEU A 109 13.98 -16.84 -12.78
CA LEU A 109 14.11 -17.02 -11.34
C LEU A 109 15.57 -17.28 -10.90
N ALA A 110 16.39 -17.87 -11.77
CA ALA A 110 17.81 -18.04 -11.49
C ALA A 110 18.57 -16.70 -11.40
N ASP A 111 18.18 -15.71 -12.19
CA ASP A 111 18.74 -14.35 -12.17
C ASP A 111 18.01 -13.44 -11.15
N GLY A 112 16.83 -13.87 -10.68
CA GLY A 112 15.97 -13.18 -9.73
C GLY A 112 14.86 -12.39 -10.42
N MET A 113 13.61 -12.66 -10.02
CA MET A 113 12.43 -11.92 -10.51
C MET A 113 11.92 -10.98 -9.44
N THR A 114 11.84 -9.69 -9.77
CA THR A 114 11.48 -8.65 -8.81
C THR A 114 10.13 -8.02 -9.14
N LYS A 115 9.24 -7.94 -8.13
CA LYS A 115 7.97 -7.22 -8.19
C LYS A 115 7.85 -6.23 -7.05
N ALA A 116 7.12 -5.14 -7.30
CA ALA A 116 6.72 -4.19 -6.28
C ALA A 116 5.33 -4.52 -5.72
N TRP A 117 5.14 -4.32 -4.43
CA TRP A 117 3.85 -4.42 -3.74
C TRP A 117 3.75 -3.30 -2.70
N GLY A 118 3.14 -2.17 -3.06
CA GLY A 118 3.25 -0.94 -2.26
C GLY A 118 4.71 -0.47 -2.20
N GLN A 119 5.23 -0.24 -1.00
CA GLN A 119 6.65 0.11 -0.81
C GLN A 119 7.56 -1.10 -0.60
N LEU A 120 7.06 -2.32 -0.81
CA LEU A 120 7.86 -3.54 -0.74
C LEU A 120 8.39 -3.89 -2.13
N GLN A 121 9.69 -4.15 -2.22
CA GLN A 121 10.29 -4.85 -3.34
C GLN A 121 10.49 -6.31 -2.94
N ILE A 122 9.91 -7.22 -3.71
CA ILE A 122 9.92 -8.66 -3.46
C ILE A 122 10.68 -9.32 -4.61
N THR A 123 11.80 -9.97 -4.29
CA THR A 123 12.61 -10.71 -5.26
C THR A 123 12.47 -12.19 -5.01
N THR A 124 12.00 -12.93 -6.01
CA THR A 124 11.91 -14.38 -6.00
C THR A 124 13.13 -14.96 -6.72
N THR A 125 13.81 -15.90 -6.07
CA THR A 125 14.92 -16.64 -6.63
C THR A 125 14.71 -18.14 -6.51
N LEU A 126 15.42 -18.90 -7.33
CA LEU A 126 15.46 -20.35 -7.26
C LEU A 126 16.73 -20.82 -6.54
N ALA A 127 16.57 -21.63 -5.50
CA ALA A 127 17.67 -22.38 -4.90
C ALA A 127 18.10 -23.55 -5.81
N GLN A 128 19.27 -24.14 -5.51
CA GLN A 128 19.86 -25.22 -6.32
C GLN A 128 19.01 -26.49 -6.40
N ASP A 129 18.12 -26.71 -5.44
CA ASP A 129 17.19 -27.84 -5.33
C ASP A 129 15.80 -27.54 -5.94
N GLY A 130 15.63 -26.39 -6.59
CA GLY A 130 14.37 -25.95 -7.19
C GLY A 130 13.39 -25.31 -6.19
N ALA A 131 13.79 -25.12 -4.92
CA ALA A 131 12.99 -24.40 -3.95
C ALA A 131 12.96 -22.90 -4.27
N ARG A 132 11.82 -22.24 -4.03
CA ARG A 132 11.71 -20.78 -4.14
C ARG A 132 12.19 -20.15 -2.85
N GLN A 133 12.99 -19.10 -2.99
CA GLN A 133 13.37 -18.22 -1.90
C GLN A 133 12.90 -16.81 -2.22
N TYR A 134 12.46 -16.11 -1.19
CA TYR A 134 11.99 -14.73 -1.33
C TYR A 134 12.84 -13.80 -0.47
N GLU A 135 13.19 -12.67 -1.07
CA GLU A 135 13.78 -11.54 -0.38
C GLU A 135 12.80 -10.37 -0.43
N ILE A 136 12.61 -9.68 0.71
CA ILE A 136 11.72 -8.52 0.79
C ILE A 136 12.48 -7.36 1.40
N ARG A 137 12.46 -6.20 0.75
CA ARG A 137 13.06 -4.95 1.23
C ARG A 137 12.17 -3.76 0.86
N HIS A 138 12.51 -2.57 1.33
CA HIS A 138 11.86 -1.35 0.84
C HIS A 138 12.28 -1.07 -0.62
N VAL A 139 11.37 -0.51 -1.43
CA VAL A 139 11.67 -0.14 -2.85
C VAL A 139 12.84 0.85 -2.96
N ASP A 140 12.94 1.79 -2.03
CA ASP A 140 14.07 2.75 -1.97
C ASP A 140 15.41 2.10 -1.61
N ASP A 141 15.41 0.85 -1.11
CA ASP A 141 16.62 0.07 -0.79
C ASP A 141 17.02 -0.89 -1.92
N HIS A 142 16.48 -0.74 -3.13
CA HIS A 142 16.76 -1.65 -4.25
C HIS A 142 18.25 -1.72 -4.62
N ASP A 143 18.95 -0.59 -4.60
CA ASP A 143 20.38 -0.48 -4.90
C ASP A 143 21.28 -0.73 -3.66
N SER A 144 20.68 -0.81 -2.47
CA SER A 144 21.41 -1.05 -1.23
C SER A 144 21.92 -2.50 -1.18
N SER A 145 23.18 -2.69 -0.74
CA SER A 145 23.67 -4.04 -0.47
C SER A 145 22.90 -4.63 0.71
N ALA A 146 22.50 -5.91 0.63
CA ALA A 146 21.86 -6.58 1.76
C ALA A 146 22.72 -6.53 3.04
N SER A 147 24.05 -6.50 2.90
CA SER A 147 24.99 -6.39 4.03
C SER A 147 24.99 -5.02 4.74
N THR A 148 24.37 -4.00 4.16
CA THR A 148 24.24 -2.66 4.76
C THR A 148 22.87 -2.41 5.37
N LEU A 149 21.96 -3.38 5.25
CA LEU A 149 20.60 -3.33 5.77
C LEU A 149 20.49 -4.23 7.01
N ASP A 150 19.56 -3.91 7.90
CA ASP A 150 19.23 -4.78 9.03
C ASP A 150 18.51 -6.03 8.52
N ALA A 151 19.12 -7.20 8.71
CA ALA A 151 18.63 -8.47 8.17
C ALA A 151 17.67 -9.20 9.12
N TYR A 152 16.57 -9.70 8.56
CA TYR A 152 15.53 -10.45 9.26
C TYR A 152 15.20 -11.74 8.52
N SER A 153 14.74 -12.74 9.26
CA SER A 153 14.22 -14.00 8.70
C SER A 153 12.88 -14.45 9.30
N ASP A 154 12.46 -13.83 10.41
CA ASP A 154 11.16 -14.07 11.04
C ASP A 154 10.14 -13.03 10.56
N PRO A 155 9.08 -13.42 9.81
CA PRO A 155 8.02 -12.54 9.33
C PRO A 155 7.40 -11.66 10.41
N LEU A 156 7.38 -12.11 11.67
CA LEU A 156 6.81 -11.33 12.78
C LEU A 156 7.56 -10.01 13.01
N SER A 157 8.82 -9.93 12.61
CA SER A 157 9.63 -8.71 12.67
C SER A 157 9.03 -7.56 11.85
N ALA A 158 8.26 -7.88 10.79
CA ALA A 158 7.60 -6.89 9.93
C ALA A 158 6.62 -6.03 10.72
N ARG A 159 6.04 -6.58 11.80
CA ARG A 159 5.12 -5.85 12.67
C ARG A 159 5.81 -4.67 13.31
N ASP A 160 6.98 -4.90 13.90
CA ASP A 160 7.74 -3.89 14.63
C ASP A 160 8.27 -2.83 13.66
N ILE A 161 8.85 -3.25 12.54
CA ILE A 161 9.32 -2.36 11.46
C ILE A 161 8.18 -1.46 10.96
N GLY A 162 7.02 -2.03 10.65
CA GLY A 162 5.91 -1.26 10.10
C GLY A 162 5.11 -0.43 11.11
N THR A 163 5.41 -0.51 12.41
CA THR A 163 4.59 0.14 13.46
C THR A 163 4.83 1.65 13.54
N PHE A 164 6.04 2.10 13.22
CA PHE A 164 6.41 3.50 13.21
C PHE A 164 6.93 3.92 11.83
N ASP A 165 6.83 5.20 11.50
CA ASP A 165 7.41 5.76 10.28
C ASP A 165 8.89 6.11 10.47
N GLY A 166 9.55 6.59 9.40
CA GLY A 166 10.95 7.01 9.45
C GLY A 166 11.25 8.15 10.44
N LYS A 167 10.22 8.88 10.90
CA LYS A 167 10.32 9.94 11.93
C LYS A 167 9.98 9.41 13.35
N GLY A 168 9.71 8.11 13.50
CA GLY A 168 9.33 7.48 14.76
C GLY A 168 7.88 7.71 15.20
N ARG A 169 7.02 8.24 14.31
CA ARG A 169 5.59 8.46 14.56
C ARG A 169 4.83 7.16 14.31
N TYR A 170 3.80 6.88 15.12
CA TYR A 170 2.98 5.68 14.95
C TYR A 170 2.27 5.69 13.58
N ARG A 171 2.20 4.52 12.91
CA ARG A 171 1.52 4.32 11.62
C ARG A 171 0.13 3.68 11.83
N PRO A 172 -0.94 4.48 12.07
CA PRO A 172 -2.29 3.93 12.20
C PRO A 172 -2.80 3.33 10.90
N LEU A 173 -2.41 3.89 9.75
CA LEU A 173 -2.67 3.34 8.43
C LEU A 173 -1.41 2.66 7.91
N ARG A 174 -1.45 1.32 7.91
CA ARG A 174 -0.33 0.49 7.44
C ARG A 174 0.00 0.71 5.96
N THR A 175 -0.95 1.18 5.15
CA THR A 175 -0.77 1.47 3.73
C THR A 175 -0.45 2.94 3.43
N ALA A 176 -0.19 3.78 4.43
CA ALA A 176 0.39 5.10 4.17
C ALA A 176 1.82 4.93 3.62
N PRO A 177 2.26 5.74 2.64
CA PRO A 177 3.57 5.64 1.99
C PRO A 177 4.72 6.16 2.89
N SER A 178 4.79 5.63 4.11
CA SER A 178 5.67 6.09 5.19
C SER A 178 6.41 4.94 5.86
N LEU A 179 6.49 3.78 5.21
CA LEU A 179 7.27 2.65 5.70
C LEU A 179 8.76 3.06 5.79
N PRO A 180 9.46 2.76 6.89
CA PRO A 180 10.87 3.09 6.99
C PRO A 180 11.70 2.22 6.02
N THR A 181 12.85 2.75 5.60
CA THR A 181 13.89 2.03 4.84
C THR A 181 14.92 1.39 5.80
N GLY A 182 15.94 0.72 5.25
CA GLY A 182 17.10 0.24 6.00
C GLY A 182 17.03 -1.22 6.47
N TRP A 183 16.09 -2.01 5.97
CA TRP A 183 15.88 -3.41 6.38
C TRP A 183 15.73 -4.34 5.18
N VAL A 184 16.01 -5.63 5.40
CA VAL A 184 15.81 -6.69 4.43
C VAL A 184 15.40 -7.99 5.11
N PHE A 185 14.40 -8.67 4.57
CA PHE A 185 14.10 -10.07 4.88
C PHE A 185 14.76 -10.96 3.84
N THR A 186 15.51 -11.96 4.28
CA THR A 186 16.25 -12.87 3.39
C THR A 186 15.82 -14.31 3.60
N GLU A 187 15.95 -15.13 2.56
CA GLU A 187 15.74 -16.58 2.61
C GLU A 187 14.33 -16.98 3.10
N LEU A 188 13.31 -16.17 2.81
CA LEU A 188 11.94 -16.47 3.20
C LEU A 188 11.38 -17.63 2.38
N SER A 189 10.60 -18.50 3.02
CA SER A 189 9.74 -19.45 2.32
C SER A 189 8.55 -18.73 1.66
N ALA A 190 7.83 -19.43 0.78
CA ALA A 190 6.61 -18.92 0.15
C ALA A 190 5.56 -18.42 1.18
N ARG A 191 5.41 -19.17 2.28
CA ARG A 191 4.52 -18.81 3.37
C ARG A 191 5.03 -17.60 4.15
N ASP A 192 6.32 -17.58 4.47
CA ASP A 192 6.93 -16.48 5.23
C ASP A 192 6.92 -15.17 4.43
N ALA A 193 7.09 -15.24 3.11
CA ALA A 193 6.95 -14.10 2.21
C ALA A 193 5.53 -13.53 2.25
N TYR A 194 4.52 -14.41 2.13
CA TYR A 194 3.12 -14.03 2.26
C TYR A 194 2.80 -13.41 3.64
N GLU A 195 3.23 -14.05 4.72
CA GLU A 195 3.00 -13.56 6.09
C GLU A 195 3.70 -12.22 6.34
N THR A 196 4.90 -12.02 5.79
CA THR A 196 5.62 -10.73 5.84
C THR A 196 4.83 -9.63 5.14
N VAL A 197 4.36 -9.89 3.90
CA VAL A 197 3.57 -8.92 3.13
C VAL A 197 2.24 -8.62 3.80
N ASP A 198 1.51 -9.63 4.29
CA ASP A 198 0.24 -9.42 4.99
C ASP A 198 0.45 -8.71 6.33
N THR A 199 1.60 -8.88 6.99
CA THR A 199 1.93 -8.13 8.21
C THR A 199 2.20 -6.65 7.92
N PHE A 200 2.89 -6.33 6.82
CA PHE A 200 3.11 -4.95 6.39
C PHE A 200 1.83 -4.30 5.87
N TYR A 201 1.08 -5.01 5.03
CA TYR A 201 -0.11 -4.53 4.35
C TYR A 201 -1.28 -5.54 4.46
N PRO A 202 -1.97 -5.56 5.60
CA PRO A 202 -3.01 -6.55 5.87
C PRO A 202 -4.12 -6.57 4.83
N ALA A 203 -4.52 -7.79 4.46
CA ALA A 203 -5.61 -8.10 3.53
C ALA A 203 -5.44 -7.57 2.10
N THR A 204 -4.29 -6.99 1.75
CA THR A 204 -4.06 -6.45 0.40
C THR A 204 -4.06 -7.57 -0.64
N ILE A 205 -3.38 -8.68 -0.37
CA ILE A 205 -3.31 -9.83 -1.29
C ILE A 205 -4.70 -10.45 -1.48
N ALA A 206 -5.44 -10.66 -0.39
CA ALA A 206 -6.77 -11.24 -0.45
C ALA A 206 -7.75 -10.36 -1.24
N ASN A 207 -7.69 -9.03 -1.07
CA ASN A 207 -8.57 -8.12 -1.80
C ASN A 207 -8.18 -7.96 -3.26
N TRP A 208 -6.87 -7.90 -3.57
CA TRP A 208 -6.37 -7.95 -4.93
C TRP A 208 -6.84 -9.22 -5.65
N TYR A 209 -6.73 -10.38 -5.00
CA TYR A 209 -7.23 -11.64 -5.55
C TYR A 209 -8.75 -11.58 -5.83
N ARG A 210 -9.55 -11.10 -4.87
CA ARG A 210 -11.01 -10.98 -5.05
C ARG A 210 -11.37 -10.08 -6.22
N GLU A 211 -10.65 -8.97 -6.39
CA GLU A 211 -10.81 -8.07 -7.53
C GLU A 211 -10.52 -8.78 -8.86
N HIS A 212 -9.41 -9.52 -8.95
CA HIS A 212 -9.06 -10.28 -10.16
C HIS A 212 -10.09 -11.37 -10.49
N GLN A 213 -10.81 -11.87 -9.48
CA GLN A 213 -11.92 -12.81 -9.67
C GLN A 213 -13.27 -12.12 -9.91
N GLY A 214 -13.36 -10.78 -9.88
CA GLY A 214 -14.62 -10.04 -10.00
C GLY A 214 -15.57 -10.24 -8.80
N THR A 215 -15.01 -10.53 -7.62
CA THR A 215 -15.74 -10.86 -6.38
C THR A 215 -15.42 -9.91 -5.22
N LEU A 216 -14.73 -8.79 -5.50
CA LEU A 216 -14.45 -7.78 -4.49
C LEU A 216 -15.77 -7.15 -4.00
N ASP A 217 -16.00 -7.21 -2.70
CA ASP A 217 -17.14 -6.62 -2.03
C ASP A 217 -16.85 -5.16 -1.65
N ILE A 218 -17.39 -4.23 -2.43
CA ILE A 218 -17.19 -2.80 -2.23
C ILE A 218 -18.30 -2.25 -1.34
N ASP A 219 -17.90 -1.58 -0.26
CA ASP A 219 -18.78 -0.78 0.58
C ASP A 219 -18.56 0.69 0.23
N HIS A 220 -19.57 1.34 -0.36
CA HIS A 220 -19.47 2.73 -0.76
C HIS A 220 -19.55 3.67 0.46
N TRP A 221 -19.38 4.97 0.22
CA TRP A 221 -19.46 5.98 1.28
C TRP A 221 -20.78 5.88 2.05
N ARG A 222 -21.93 5.87 1.35
CA ARG A 222 -23.26 5.78 1.99
C ARG A 222 -23.38 4.54 2.87
N ASP A 223 -23.00 3.37 2.35
CA ASP A 223 -23.04 2.11 3.12
C ASP A 223 -22.24 2.21 4.41
N THR A 224 -21.07 2.85 4.34
CA THR A 224 -20.18 2.99 5.50
C THR A 224 -20.66 4.05 6.49
N ALA A 225 -21.17 5.17 5.99
CA ALA A 225 -21.66 6.28 6.78
C ALA A 225 -22.94 5.90 7.56
N GLU A 226 -23.90 5.26 6.90
CA GLU A 226 -25.17 4.82 7.51
C GLU A 226 -24.98 3.79 8.63
N ARG A 227 -23.91 2.99 8.57
CA ARG A 227 -23.55 2.02 9.63
C ARG A 227 -22.93 2.67 10.86
N GLN A 228 -22.43 3.91 10.76
CA GLN A 228 -21.81 4.56 11.90
C GLN A 228 -22.83 4.95 12.96
N THR A 229 -22.45 4.80 14.22
CA THR A 229 -23.30 5.15 15.36
C THR A 229 -22.54 5.97 16.39
N GLY A 230 -23.27 6.52 17.37
CA GLY A 230 -22.67 7.33 18.43
C GLY A 230 -22.00 8.59 17.89
N ILE A 231 -20.77 8.87 18.33
CA ILE A 231 -20.06 10.11 17.96
C ILE A 231 -19.71 10.21 16.47
N TYR A 232 -19.73 9.09 15.73
CA TYR A 232 -19.42 9.02 14.31
C TYR A 232 -20.68 9.04 13.43
N GLY A 233 -21.88 8.87 13.99
CA GLY A 233 -23.12 8.85 13.20
C GLY A 233 -23.40 10.16 12.44
N ILE A 234 -22.74 11.26 12.82
CA ILE A 234 -22.88 12.55 12.14
C ILE A 234 -22.32 12.54 10.71
N ILE A 235 -21.45 11.59 10.34
CA ILE A 235 -20.79 11.63 9.03
C ILE A 235 -21.77 11.37 7.87
N ASP A 236 -22.91 10.72 8.14
CA ASP A 236 -23.99 10.52 7.16
C ASP A 236 -24.62 11.85 6.70
N GLU A 237 -24.37 12.95 7.42
CA GLU A 237 -24.82 14.28 7.03
C GLU A 237 -23.91 14.97 6.00
N LEU A 238 -22.73 14.41 5.69
CA LEU A 238 -21.83 15.01 4.70
C LEU A 238 -22.46 15.01 3.31
N ALA A 239 -22.56 16.20 2.73
CA ALA A 239 -22.98 16.38 1.35
C ALA A 239 -21.96 15.78 0.38
N TYR A 240 -22.42 15.46 -0.82
CA TYR A 240 -21.60 14.89 -1.90
C TYR A 240 -20.28 15.66 -2.13
N ASP A 241 -20.34 16.99 -2.27
CA ASP A 241 -19.16 17.83 -2.51
C ASP A 241 -18.13 17.73 -1.37
N ALA A 242 -18.58 17.57 -0.11
CA ALA A 242 -17.67 17.36 1.01
C ALA A 242 -17.02 15.97 0.98
N VAL A 243 -17.74 14.95 0.48
CA VAL A 243 -17.18 13.60 0.29
C VAL A 243 -16.15 13.58 -0.85
N GLU A 244 -16.34 14.39 -1.89
CA GLU A 244 -15.31 14.62 -2.92
C GLU A 244 -14.02 15.16 -2.30
N HIS A 245 -14.13 16.17 -1.44
CA HIS A 245 -12.96 16.72 -0.74
C HIS A 245 -12.33 15.72 0.23
N VAL A 246 -13.13 14.92 0.94
CA VAL A 246 -12.64 13.80 1.78
C VAL A 246 -11.80 12.83 0.95
N ALA A 247 -12.32 12.38 -0.19
CA ALA A 247 -11.62 11.43 -1.05
C ALA A 247 -10.34 12.04 -1.62
N ALA A 248 -10.40 13.27 -2.15
CA ALA A 248 -9.25 13.98 -2.71
C ALA A 248 -8.16 14.29 -1.66
N THR A 249 -8.53 14.39 -0.38
CA THR A 249 -7.57 14.66 0.71
C THR A 249 -6.96 13.39 1.28
N CYS A 250 -7.74 12.32 1.43
CA CYS A 250 -7.30 11.12 2.15
C CYS A 250 -6.87 9.95 1.27
N CYS A 251 -7.30 9.91 0.00
CA CYS A 251 -7.23 8.71 -0.83
C CYS A 251 -6.42 8.93 -2.11
N THR A 252 -5.34 9.70 -2.00
CA THR A 252 -4.34 9.91 -3.06
C THR A 252 -3.09 9.08 -2.76
N ASP A 253 -2.25 8.85 -3.79
CA ASP A 253 -1.05 8.02 -3.65
C ASP A 253 -0.02 8.59 -2.67
N SER A 254 -0.03 9.90 -2.42
CA SER A 254 0.81 10.53 -1.38
C SER A 254 0.33 10.22 0.04
N GLN A 255 -0.91 9.77 0.21
CA GLN A 255 -1.52 9.48 1.52
C GLN A 255 -1.77 7.98 1.74
N CYS A 256 -2.03 7.21 0.68
CA CYS A 256 -2.34 5.79 0.76
C CYS A 256 -1.94 5.03 -0.50
N LEU A 257 -1.28 3.89 -0.33
CA LEU A 257 -0.84 3.00 -1.42
C LEU A 257 -1.96 2.15 -2.04
N LYS A 258 -3.20 2.25 -1.53
CA LYS A 258 -4.34 1.49 -2.06
C LYS A 258 -5.06 2.31 -3.12
N ARG A 259 -5.52 1.66 -4.19
CA ARG A 259 -6.44 2.28 -5.16
C ARG A 259 -7.88 2.25 -4.63
N ARG A 260 -8.50 3.42 -4.48
CA ARG A 260 -9.88 3.56 -4.01
C ARG A 260 -10.90 3.04 -5.03
N GLU A 261 -11.60 1.97 -4.64
CA GLU A 261 -12.70 1.40 -5.44
C GLU A 261 -14.08 1.91 -4.96
N TRP A 262 -14.24 2.16 -3.66
CA TRP A 262 -15.48 2.69 -3.10
C TRP A 262 -15.79 4.08 -3.68
N GLN A 263 -17.04 4.35 -4.05
CA GLN A 263 -17.53 5.64 -4.54
C GLN A 263 -18.52 6.27 -3.54
N TYR A 264 -19.27 7.31 -3.94
CA TYR A 264 -20.30 7.87 -3.08
C TYR A 264 -21.40 6.83 -2.79
N ASP A 265 -21.91 6.19 -3.83
CA ASP A 265 -22.77 5.00 -3.82
C ASP A 265 -22.58 4.19 -5.12
N GLU A 266 -23.39 3.14 -5.34
CA GLU A 266 -23.31 2.27 -6.53
C GLU A 266 -23.57 3.03 -7.85
N GLU A 267 -24.38 4.09 -7.83
CA GLU A 267 -24.82 4.81 -9.03
C GLU A 267 -24.05 6.13 -9.24
N THR A 268 -23.46 6.67 -8.18
CA THR A 268 -22.85 8.00 -8.13
C THR A 268 -21.34 7.88 -7.93
N PRO A 269 -20.53 8.00 -9.00
CA PRO A 269 -19.07 8.01 -8.88
C PRO A 269 -18.57 9.30 -8.23
N LEU A 270 -17.43 9.25 -7.57
CA LEU A 270 -16.67 10.43 -7.16
C LEU A 270 -15.69 10.84 -8.28
N HIS A 271 -15.48 12.13 -8.44
CA HIS A 271 -14.55 12.73 -9.38
C HIS A 271 -13.11 12.75 -8.87
N ALA A 272 -12.92 12.79 -7.54
CA ALA A 272 -11.59 12.67 -6.95
C ALA A 272 -10.87 11.42 -7.44
N GLU A 273 -9.61 11.55 -7.86
CA GLU A 273 -8.82 10.39 -8.30
C GLU A 273 -8.64 9.39 -7.15
N GLY A 274 -8.71 8.10 -7.48
CA GLY A 274 -8.63 7.02 -6.48
C GLY A 274 -7.22 6.52 -6.18
N GLY A 275 -6.19 7.11 -6.80
CA GLY A 275 -4.82 6.60 -6.78
C GLY A 275 -4.59 5.44 -7.77
N ASP A 276 -3.32 5.09 -7.97
CA ASP A 276 -2.88 4.09 -8.95
C ASP A 276 -2.32 2.81 -8.30
N GLY A 277 -2.55 2.64 -6.99
CA GLY A 277 -2.10 1.49 -6.23
C GLY A 277 -2.50 0.13 -6.84
N ILE A 278 -1.60 -0.86 -6.74
CA ILE A 278 -1.82 -2.20 -7.30
C ILE A 278 -2.97 -2.96 -6.64
N PHE A 279 -3.20 -2.74 -5.34
CA PHE A 279 -4.23 -3.40 -4.57
C PHE A 279 -5.40 -2.46 -4.20
N PRO A 280 -6.64 -2.97 -4.21
CA PRO A 280 -7.83 -2.14 -4.04
C PRO A 280 -8.15 -1.80 -2.58
N CYS A 281 -8.80 -0.65 -2.40
CA CYS A 281 -9.45 -0.18 -1.18
C CYS A 281 -10.96 -0.29 -1.36
N ARG A 282 -11.54 -1.34 -0.79
CA ARG A 282 -12.97 -1.67 -0.95
C ARG A 282 -13.93 -0.82 -0.11
N GLU A 283 -13.44 -0.07 0.89
CA GLU A 283 -14.30 0.70 1.80
C GLU A 283 -13.57 1.91 2.42
N PRO A 284 -14.27 3.00 2.79
CA PRO A 284 -13.72 4.09 3.58
C PRO A 284 -13.11 3.58 4.91
N CYS A 285 -11.82 3.84 5.12
CA CYS A 285 -11.13 3.34 6.30
C CYS A 285 -11.46 4.14 7.56
N SER A 286 -11.04 3.63 8.73
CA SER A 286 -11.28 4.29 10.01
C SER A 286 -10.67 5.70 10.12
N LEU A 287 -9.56 5.98 9.43
CA LEU A 287 -8.99 7.33 9.37
C LEU A 287 -9.89 8.29 8.57
N VAL A 288 -10.43 7.83 7.45
CA VAL A 288 -11.39 8.61 6.65
C VAL A 288 -12.64 8.92 7.49
N VAL A 289 -13.19 7.92 8.20
CA VAL A 289 -14.33 8.10 9.11
C VAL A 289 -14.02 9.11 10.23
N ALA A 290 -12.82 9.04 10.81
CA ALA A 290 -12.40 9.98 11.85
C ALA A 290 -12.22 11.41 11.32
N ALA A 291 -11.62 11.57 10.14
CA ALA A 291 -11.44 12.86 9.48
C ALA A 291 -12.79 13.47 9.07
N ALA A 292 -13.64 12.67 8.43
CA ALA A 292 -14.99 13.04 8.03
C ALA A 292 -15.82 13.56 9.20
N ARG A 293 -15.72 12.96 10.39
CA ARG A 293 -16.38 13.47 11.59
C ARG A 293 -15.95 14.90 11.93
N LYS A 294 -14.65 15.19 11.84
CA LYS A 294 -14.14 16.53 12.13
C LYS A 294 -14.61 17.52 11.05
N TRP A 295 -14.57 17.14 9.78
CA TRP A 295 -15.03 17.97 8.68
C TRP A 295 -16.53 18.21 8.69
N THR A 296 -17.36 17.22 9.04
CA THR A 296 -18.81 17.41 9.23
C THR A 296 -19.10 18.50 10.26
N THR A 297 -18.26 18.63 11.28
CA THR A 297 -18.41 19.69 12.28
C THR A 297 -18.06 21.06 11.69
N LEU A 298 -17.04 21.13 10.82
CA LEU A 298 -16.63 22.37 10.15
C LEU A 298 -17.63 22.80 9.07
N GLU A 299 -18.14 21.86 8.27
CA GLU A 299 -19.13 22.12 7.21
C GLU A 299 -20.51 22.55 7.77
N ARG A 300 -20.75 22.37 9.06
CA ARG A 300 -21.95 22.89 9.74
C ARG A 300 -21.83 24.37 10.10
N GLU A 301 -20.63 24.94 10.06
CA GLU A 301 -20.43 26.36 10.34
C GLU A 301 -20.94 27.18 9.15
N GLU A 302 -21.66 28.27 9.44
CA GLU A 302 -22.09 29.19 8.39
C GLU A 302 -20.87 29.97 7.87
N THR A 303 -20.75 30.09 6.55
CA THR A 303 -19.66 30.82 5.94
C THR A 303 -19.76 32.31 6.29
N GLU A 304 -18.73 32.81 6.97
CA GLU A 304 -18.55 34.23 7.25
C GLU A 304 -17.46 34.83 6.36
N THR A 305 -17.58 36.12 6.03
CA THR A 305 -16.58 36.84 5.23
C THR A 305 -15.68 37.67 6.14
N TYR A 306 -14.38 37.39 6.08
CA TYR A 306 -13.34 38.15 6.77
C TYR A 306 -12.48 38.91 5.75
N ALA A 307 -12.11 40.16 6.05
CA ALA A 307 -11.30 40.98 5.18
C ALA A 307 -9.91 41.22 5.80
N PHE A 308 -8.86 40.88 5.05
CA PHE A 308 -7.47 41.06 5.46
C PHE A 308 -6.70 41.84 4.40
N GLU A 309 -5.78 42.72 4.83
CA GLU A 309 -4.87 43.41 3.91
C GLU A 309 -3.56 42.64 3.79
N LEU A 310 -3.32 42.05 2.62
CA LEU A 310 -2.09 41.33 2.29
C LEU A 310 -1.43 41.95 1.07
N THR A 311 -0.10 42.04 1.08
CA THR A 311 0.65 42.24 -0.17
C THR A 311 0.58 40.97 -1.01
N PRO A 312 0.77 41.04 -2.35
CA PRO A 312 0.77 39.86 -3.20
C PRO A 312 1.69 38.74 -2.70
N SER A 313 2.92 39.08 -2.29
CA SER A 313 3.88 38.11 -1.78
C SER A 313 3.53 37.54 -0.40
N GLU A 314 2.73 38.23 0.41
CA GLU A 314 2.24 37.68 1.69
C GLU A 314 1.09 36.69 1.45
N LYS A 315 0.24 36.98 0.47
CA LYS A 315 -0.82 36.06 0.04
C LYS A 315 -0.22 34.79 -0.56
N GLU A 316 0.73 34.93 -1.48
CA GLU A 316 1.49 33.79 -2.04
C GLU A 316 2.18 32.98 -0.94
N GLN A 317 2.80 33.65 0.03
CA GLN A 317 3.44 32.97 1.15
C GLN A 317 2.46 32.14 2.01
N ILE A 318 1.23 32.61 2.22
CA ILE A 318 0.20 31.83 2.96
C ILE A 318 -0.18 30.58 2.16
N GLU A 319 -0.33 30.70 0.85
CA GLU A 319 -0.61 29.56 -0.04
C GLU A 319 0.54 28.55 0.01
N ASP A 320 1.79 29.01 -0.08
CA ASP A 320 2.98 28.15 0.03
C ASP A 320 3.02 27.40 1.37
N ILE A 321 2.64 28.05 2.48
CA ILE A 321 2.55 27.41 3.80
C ILE A 321 1.47 26.32 3.81
N ILE A 322 0.31 26.57 3.19
CA ILE A 322 -0.77 25.58 3.10
C ILE A 322 -0.30 24.37 2.31
N HIS A 323 0.31 24.58 1.14
CA HIS A 323 0.84 23.52 0.30
C HIS A 323 1.92 22.69 1.03
N ALA A 324 2.94 23.34 1.59
CA ALA A 324 4.02 22.63 2.28
C ALA A 324 3.54 21.81 3.49
N VAL A 325 2.48 22.26 4.20
CA VAL A 325 1.88 21.50 5.30
C VAL A 325 1.02 20.35 4.77
N ALA A 326 0.22 20.59 3.74
CA ALA A 326 -0.62 19.57 3.13
C ALA A 326 0.20 18.40 2.57
N ASP A 327 1.39 18.70 2.03
CA ASP A 327 2.27 17.73 1.37
C ASP A 327 3.37 17.15 2.29
N ASP A 328 3.35 17.45 3.60
CA ASP A 328 4.38 17.07 4.62
C ASP A 328 5.83 17.50 4.26
N GLU A 329 6.00 18.54 3.45
CA GLU A 329 7.31 19.03 2.94
C GLU A 329 8.01 20.03 3.87
N THR A 330 7.38 20.41 4.98
CA THR A 330 7.91 21.45 5.88
C THR A 330 9.30 21.13 6.46
N ASP A 331 9.63 19.84 6.65
CA ASP A 331 10.92 19.40 7.19
C ASP A 331 12.05 19.47 6.14
N ASP A 332 11.71 19.50 4.84
CA ASP A 332 12.69 19.53 3.75
C ASP A 332 13.22 20.96 3.47
N ILE A 333 12.47 21.97 3.91
CA ILE A 333 12.84 23.38 3.76
C ILE A 333 13.92 23.74 4.76
N ARG A 334 15.15 23.95 4.27
CA ARG A 334 16.29 24.27 5.15
C ARG A 334 16.16 25.67 5.71
N GLU A 335 16.74 25.85 6.90
CA GLU A 335 16.71 27.11 7.63
C GLU A 335 17.22 28.31 6.79
N ALA A 336 18.24 28.10 5.96
CA ALA A 336 18.84 29.14 5.11
C ALA A 336 18.12 29.37 3.77
N ASP A 337 17.14 28.54 3.41
CA ASP A 337 16.40 28.63 2.15
C ASP A 337 15.28 29.68 2.27
N VAL A 338 15.64 30.90 2.62
CA VAL A 338 14.73 32.03 2.94
C VAL A 338 13.92 32.53 1.73
N TYR A 339 14.14 31.96 0.55
CA TYR A 339 13.37 32.26 -0.65
C TYR A 339 12.13 31.36 -0.77
N GLU A 340 12.11 30.20 -0.12
CA GLU A 340 10.95 29.31 -0.06
C GLU A 340 9.86 29.92 0.82
N GLY A 341 8.61 29.99 0.34
CA GLY A 341 7.52 30.70 1.02
C GLY A 341 7.21 30.12 2.42
N ALA A 342 7.20 28.80 2.54
CA ALA A 342 6.97 28.10 3.81
C ALA A 342 8.19 28.07 4.74
N ASN A 343 9.31 28.71 4.39
CA ASN A 343 10.48 28.79 5.26
C ASN A 343 10.13 29.37 6.65
N ARG A 344 10.67 28.75 7.69
CA ARG A 344 10.40 29.08 9.10
C ARG A 344 10.65 30.56 9.44
N TYR A 345 11.70 31.19 8.91
CA TYR A 345 11.96 32.61 9.20
C TYR A 345 10.95 33.53 8.53
N ARG A 346 10.53 33.21 7.32
CA ARG A 346 9.47 33.96 6.65
C ARG A 346 8.12 33.81 7.36
N ALA A 347 7.75 32.60 7.75
CA ALA A 347 6.51 32.35 8.48
C ALA A 347 6.48 33.11 9.81
N ARG A 348 7.62 33.17 10.53
CA ARG A 348 7.77 33.98 11.74
C ARG A 348 7.63 35.47 11.44
N PHE A 349 8.30 35.98 10.41
CA PHE A 349 8.19 37.39 10.04
C PHE A 349 6.75 37.78 9.69
N LEU A 350 6.05 36.94 8.92
CA LEU A 350 4.65 37.14 8.57
C LEU A 350 3.78 37.19 9.83
N ARG A 351 4.00 36.27 10.78
CA ARG A 351 3.31 36.24 12.07
C ARG A 351 3.52 37.55 12.86
N GLU A 352 4.76 38.01 13.02
CA GLU A 352 5.05 39.26 13.74
C GLU A 352 4.43 40.50 13.06
N LYS A 353 4.18 40.43 11.75
CA LYS A 353 3.61 41.53 10.97
C LYS A 353 2.09 41.52 10.90
N ARG A 354 1.46 40.34 10.84
CA ARG A 354 0.03 40.17 10.51
C ARG A 354 -0.81 39.61 11.63
N MET A 355 -0.23 39.24 12.77
CA MET A 355 -0.98 38.76 13.93
C MET A 355 -0.91 39.71 15.12
N ASP A 356 -2.00 39.78 15.89
CA ASP A 356 -2.07 40.51 17.14
C ASP A 356 -1.35 39.79 18.30
N GLU A 357 -1.38 40.37 19.50
CA GLU A 357 -0.75 39.78 20.69
C GLU A 357 -1.39 38.47 21.16
N HIS A 358 -2.57 38.13 20.65
CA HIS A 358 -3.29 36.88 20.93
C HIS A 358 -3.06 35.82 19.85
N GLY A 359 -2.36 36.16 18.77
CA GLY A 359 -2.08 35.26 17.65
C GLY A 359 -3.20 35.19 16.60
N HIS A 360 -4.11 36.17 16.57
CA HIS A 360 -5.15 36.27 15.54
C HIS A 360 -4.70 37.16 14.39
N LEU A 361 -5.16 36.88 13.17
CA LEU A 361 -4.91 37.75 12.03
C LEU A 361 -5.55 39.12 12.25
N ILE A 362 -4.79 40.17 11.95
CA ILE A 362 -5.28 41.54 12.02
C ILE A 362 -6.22 41.76 10.83
N GLU A 363 -7.52 41.86 11.11
CA GLU A 363 -8.54 42.21 10.12
C GLU A 363 -8.35 43.66 9.62
N ALA A 364 -8.72 43.91 8.38
CA ALA A 364 -8.79 45.26 7.86
C ALA A 364 -9.81 46.06 8.69
N ASP A 365 -9.47 47.28 9.08
CA ASP A 365 -10.44 48.17 9.75
C ASP A 365 -11.68 48.29 8.86
N ALA A 366 -12.76 47.61 9.24
CA ALA A 366 -14.07 47.82 8.66
C ALA A 366 -14.47 49.23 9.03
N GLY A 367 -14.18 50.21 8.16
CA GLY A 367 -14.33 51.64 8.42
C GLY A 367 -15.67 51.99 9.06
N HIS A 368 -15.73 51.96 10.39
CA HIS A 368 -16.77 52.57 11.18
C HIS A 368 -16.35 54.02 11.33
N GLY A 369 -17.00 54.88 10.55
CA GLY A 369 -16.89 56.32 10.68
C GLY A 369 -17.20 56.71 12.13
N HIS A 370 -16.14 56.94 12.90
CA HIS A 370 -16.22 57.64 14.16
C HIS A 370 -16.69 59.06 13.85
N SER A 371 -17.98 59.33 14.08
CA SER A 371 -18.47 60.69 14.19
C SER A 371 -17.89 61.29 15.48
N ASP A 372 -16.83 62.06 15.33
CA ASP A 372 -16.37 63.00 16.35
C ASP A 372 -17.51 63.99 16.65
N HIS A 373 -18.22 63.78 17.75
CA HIS A 373 -18.99 64.84 18.38
C HIS A 373 -18.20 65.38 19.57
N SER A 374 -17.23 66.25 19.26
CA SER A 374 -16.75 67.23 20.22
C SER A 374 -17.79 68.36 20.30
N GLY A 375 -18.38 68.52 21.48
CA GLY A 375 -19.46 69.47 21.77
C GLY A 375 -19.45 69.88 23.23
N HIS A 376 -18.48 70.75 23.53
CA HIS A 376 -18.23 71.55 24.73
C HIS A 376 -19.49 72.07 25.47
N SER A 377 -19.52 71.98 26.81
CA SER A 377 -19.68 73.15 27.69
C SER A 377 -19.47 72.82 29.17
N ASP A 378 -18.49 73.49 29.76
CA ASP A 378 -18.29 73.63 31.20
C ASP A 378 -19.50 74.30 31.90
N HIS A 379 -19.78 73.89 33.13
CA HIS A 379 -20.22 74.83 34.15
C HIS A 379 -19.81 74.36 35.55
N GLU A 380 -18.90 75.13 36.13
CA GLU A 380 -18.58 75.17 37.56
C GLU A 380 -19.83 75.41 38.42
N GLN A 381 -19.87 74.78 39.59
CA GLN A 381 -20.25 75.48 40.81
C GLN A 381 -19.64 74.80 42.04
N ASP A 382 -18.70 75.53 42.64
CA ASP A 382 -18.37 75.50 44.05
C ASP A 382 -19.63 75.44 44.93
N THR A 383 -19.58 74.68 46.02
CA THR A 383 -19.67 75.22 47.40
C THR A 383 -19.56 74.08 48.43
N HIS A 384 -18.58 74.20 49.33
CA HIS A 384 -18.67 74.15 50.80
C HIS A 384 -19.91 73.45 51.42
N GLU A 385 -19.84 72.65 52.49
CA GLU A 385 -19.07 72.82 53.72
C GLU A 385 -19.31 71.60 54.64
N GLU A 386 -18.29 71.31 55.47
CA GLU A 386 -18.27 70.64 56.79
C GLU A 386 -18.83 69.23 57.02
#